data_AF-A0A3M2HH79-F1
#
_entry.id   AF-A0A3M2HH79-F1
#
_cell.length_a   1.000
_cell.length_b   1.000
_cell.length_c   1.000
_cell.angle_alpha   90.00
_cell.angle_beta   90.00
_cell.angle_gamma   90.00
#
_symmetry.space_group_name_H-M   'P 1'
#
loop_
_entity.id
_entity.type
_entity.pdbx_description
1 polymer ?
#
loop_
_entity_poly.entity_id
_entity_poly.type
_entity_poly.pdbx_seq_one_letter_code
_entity_poly.pdbx_strand_id
1 'polypeptide(L)'
;MAAVLAALAIPSHAQTACPSGQQPICLGSCVCVPVSPQNYEALSERVHWLAAAGLETWIRQSRDQLALQESHPIPLHIRSQLEPYYDLAVLETARYRVGDTSVLTAANTLLRNPDIVAVTLIDIIVFRNEADALDNVALWAHELKHVEQYLEWGVGEFARRYTRDFRSVEQPGYAMELQIEREAAMRDADQSRP
;
A
#
# COMPACT_ATOMS: atom_id res chain seq x y z
N MET A 1 -63.21 27.25 -33.77
CA MET A 1 -61.93 26.68 -34.26
C MET A 1 -60.89 27.80 -34.23
N ALA A 2 -59.70 27.70 -33.68
CA ALA A 2 -59.06 26.80 -32.73
C ALA A 2 -57.89 27.64 -32.18
N ALA A 3 -57.73 27.71 -30.86
CA ALA A 3 -56.59 28.35 -30.22
C ALA A 3 -55.42 27.36 -30.19
N VAL A 4 -54.23 27.81 -30.57
CA VAL A 4 -52.98 27.07 -30.30
C VAL A 4 -51.99 28.05 -29.69
N LEU A 5 -51.84 27.94 -28.36
CA LEU A 5 -50.76 28.53 -27.58
C LEU A 5 -49.55 27.60 -27.65
N ALA A 6 -48.45 28.07 -28.23
CA ALA A 6 -47.17 27.38 -28.18
C ALA A 6 -46.49 27.69 -26.83
N ALA A 7 -46.41 26.67 -25.96
CA ALA A 7 -45.63 26.74 -24.73
C ALA A 7 -44.13 26.58 -25.05
N LEU A 8 -43.36 27.65 -24.85
CA LEU A 8 -41.89 27.58 -24.83
C LEU A 8 -41.46 26.99 -23.48
N ALA A 9 -41.02 25.73 -23.49
CA ALA A 9 -40.31 25.13 -22.36
C ALA A 9 -38.90 25.73 -22.29
N ILE A 10 -38.61 26.49 -21.24
CA ILE A 10 -37.27 26.98 -20.94
C ILE A 10 -36.48 25.81 -20.33
N PRO A 11 -35.33 25.40 -20.89
CA PRO A 11 -34.48 24.43 -20.21
C PRO A 11 -33.85 25.09 -18.99
N SER A 12 -34.14 24.56 -17.79
CA SER A 12 -33.38 24.87 -16.57
C SER A 12 -31.96 24.34 -16.72
N HIS A 13 -31.05 25.16 -17.26
CA HIS A 13 -29.62 24.91 -17.13
C HIS A 13 -29.25 25.18 -15.67
N ALA A 14 -29.05 24.12 -14.90
CA ALA A 14 -28.26 24.22 -13.67
C ALA A 14 -26.92 24.85 -14.06
N GLN A 15 -26.69 26.08 -13.60
CA GLN A 15 -25.46 26.82 -13.88
C GLN A 15 -24.30 26.10 -13.19
N THR A 16 -23.66 25.16 -13.90
CA THR A 16 -22.40 24.54 -13.49
C THR A 16 -21.19 25.43 -13.80
N ALA A 17 -21.42 26.64 -14.32
CA ALA A 17 -20.38 27.59 -14.67
C ALA A 17 -20.06 28.50 -13.47
N CYS A 18 -19.08 28.10 -12.66
CA CYS A 18 -18.50 28.98 -11.66
C CYS A 18 -17.73 30.14 -12.32
N PRO A 19 -17.66 31.33 -11.68
CA PRO A 19 -16.87 32.45 -12.17
C PRO A 19 -15.41 32.07 -12.42
N SER A 20 -14.73 32.77 -13.34
CA SER A 20 -13.30 32.55 -13.61
C SER A 20 -12.48 32.59 -12.30
N GLY A 21 -11.68 31.54 -12.07
CA GLY A 21 -10.93 31.36 -10.82
C GLY A 21 -11.72 30.65 -9.71
N GLN A 22 -12.91 30.11 -9.99
CA GLN A 22 -13.70 29.29 -9.08
C GLN A 22 -13.99 27.91 -9.69
N GLN A 23 -14.16 26.89 -8.84
CA GLN A 23 -14.55 25.54 -9.25
C GLN A 23 -15.77 25.07 -8.44
N PRO A 24 -16.68 24.30 -9.05
CA PRO A 24 -17.83 23.74 -8.35
C PRO A 24 -17.41 22.53 -7.50
N ILE A 25 -17.79 22.52 -6.22
CA ILE A 25 -17.73 21.33 -5.35
C ILE A 25 -19.17 20.88 -5.08
N CYS A 26 -19.50 19.63 -5.40
CA CYS A 26 -20.87 19.11 -5.34
C CYS A 26 -20.99 17.95 -4.34
N LEU A 27 -21.74 18.19 -3.26
CA LEU A 27 -22.19 17.17 -2.29
C LEU A 27 -23.68 17.43 -2.04
N GLY A 28 -24.55 16.88 -2.89
CA GLY A 28 -26.00 17.16 -2.90
C GLY A 28 -26.40 18.50 -3.51
N SER A 29 -25.61 19.56 -3.28
CA SER A 29 -25.70 20.86 -3.95
C SER A 29 -24.30 21.35 -4.33
N CYS A 30 -24.17 22.10 -5.42
CA CYS A 30 -22.88 22.63 -5.88
C CYS A 30 -22.66 24.04 -5.33
N VAL A 31 -21.47 24.28 -4.76
CA VAL A 31 -21.01 25.61 -4.36
C VAL A 31 -19.77 25.98 -5.16
N CYS A 32 -19.69 27.24 -5.60
CA CYS A 32 -18.49 27.76 -6.26
C CYS A 32 -17.53 28.29 -5.20
N VAL A 33 -16.32 27.75 -5.18
CA VAL A 33 -15.26 28.18 -4.27
C VAL A 33 -14.08 28.77 -5.05
N PRO A 34 -13.46 29.86 -4.58
CA PRO A 34 -12.26 30.41 -5.19
C PRO A 34 -11.13 29.40 -5.13
N VAL A 35 -10.63 29.04 -6.30
CA VAL A 35 -9.43 28.23 -6.49
C VAL A 35 -8.24 29.17 -6.36
N SER A 36 -7.70 29.28 -5.16
CA SER A 36 -6.32 29.74 -4.99
C SER A 36 -5.41 28.50 -4.95
N PRO A 37 -4.17 28.59 -5.47
CA PRO A 37 -3.17 27.53 -5.28
C PRO A 37 -3.04 27.13 -3.81
N GLN A 38 -3.14 28.10 -2.90
CA GLN A 38 -3.10 27.92 -1.45
C GLN A 38 -4.26 27.07 -0.92
N ASN A 39 -5.49 27.27 -1.43
CA ASN A 39 -6.66 26.47 -1.05
C ASN A 39 -6.56 25.03 -1.60
N TYR A 40 -6.01 24.86 -2.80
CA TYR A 40 -5.81 23.54 -3.40
C TYR A 40 -4.70 22.75 -2.69
N GLU A 41 -3.57 23.39 -2.38
CA GLU A 41 -2.48 22.80 -1.60
C GLU A 41 -2.95 22.42 -0.20
N ALA A 42 -3.65 23.32 0.50
CA ALA A 42 -4.19 23.04 1.83
C ALA A 42 -5.23 21.89 1.82
N LEU A 43 -6.05 21.79 0.77
CA LEU A 43 -6.97 20.67 0.60
C LEU A 43 -6.22 19.37 0.32
N SER A 44 -5.24 19.39 -0.58
CA SER A 44 -4.39 18.25 -0.91
C SER A 44 -3.67 17.71 0.32
N GLU A 45 -3.04 18.58 1.12
CA GLU A 45 -2.35 18.19 2.36
C GLU A 45 -3.31 17.54 3.36
N ARG A 46 -4.54 18.07 3.51
CA ARG A 46 -5.57 17.44 4.37
C ARG A 46 -5.99 16.07 3.87
N VAL A 47 -6.15 15.90 2.56
CA VAL A 47 -6.49 14.61 1.95
C VAL A 47 -5.37 13.60 2.18
N HIS A 48 -4.11 13.99 1.97
CA HIS A 48 -2.96 13.12 2.24
C HIS A 48 -2.86 12.74 3.71
N TRP A 49 -3.08 13.68 4.63
CA TRP A 49 -3.09 13.39 6.06
C TRP A 49 -4.19 12.40 6.44
N LEU A 50 -5.41 12.58 5.93
CA LEU A 50 -6.52 11.64 6.18
C LEU A 50 -6.22 10.25 5.60
N ALA A 51 -5.66 10.20 4.39
CA ALA A 51 -5.25 8.94 3.77
C ALA A 51 -4.17 8.23 4.61
N ALA A 52 -3.16 8.96 5.07
CA ALA A 52 -2.09 8.42 5.91
C ALA A 52 -2.63 7.90 7.25
N ALA A 53 -3.49 8.67 7.93
CA ALA A 53 -4.11 8.26 9.18
C ALA A 53 -5.02 7.02 9.01
N GLY A 54 -5.76 6.95 7.90
CA GLY A 54 -6.57 5.79 7.55
C GLY A 54 -5.72 4.55 7.31
N LEU A 55 -4.64 4.68 6.54
CA LEU A 55 -3.70 3.58 6.29
C LEU A 55 -2.99 3.12 7.56
N GLU A 56 -2.50 4.03 8.40
CA GLU A 56 -1.88 3.70 9.68
C GLU A 56 -2.85 2.91 10.57
N THR A 57 -4.10 3.38 10.68
CA THR A 57 -5.14 2.72 11.47
C THR A 57 -5.40 1.31 10.95
N TRP A 58 -5.53 1.14 9.64
CA TRP A 58 -5.75 -0.16 9.02
C TRP A 58 -4.57 -1.12 9.26
N ILE A 59 -3.32 -0.65 9.12
CA ILE A 59 -2.13 -1.49 9.37
C ILE A 59 -2.14 -2.01 10.80
N ARG A 60 -2.34 -1.12 11.79
CA ARG A 60 -2.34 -1.49 13.22
C ARG A 60 -3.45 -2.47 13.55
N GLN A 61 -4.67 -2.17 13.12
CA GLN A 61 -5.83 -3.03 13.40
C GLN A 61 -5.70 -4.41 12.74
N SER A 62 -5.23 -4.46 11.49
CA SER A 62 -5.02 -5.73 10.78
C SER A 62 -3.94 -6.56 11.46
N ARG A 63 -2.83 -5.93 11.86
CA ARG A 63 -1.77 -6.59 12.63
C ARG A 63 -2.29 -7.14 13.96
N ASP A 64 -3.01 -6.32 14.72
CA ASP A 64 -3.52 -6.72 16.04
C ASP A 64 -4.51 -7.88 15.93
N GLN A 65 -5.34 -7.90 14.89
CA GLN A 65 -6.24 -9.02 14.61
C GLN A 65 -5.47 -10.31 14.28
N LEU A 66 -4.42 -10.22 13.46
CA LEU A 66 -3.57 -11.37 13.11
C LEU A 66 -2.78 -11.90 14.31
N ALA A 67 -2.38 -11.02 15.23
CA ALA A 67 -1.65 -11.37 16.44
C ALA A 67 -2.49 -12.16 17.47
N LEU A 68 -3.82 -12.24 17.29
CA LEU A 68 -4.71 -13.09 18.10
C LEU A 68 -4.57 -14.59 17.74
N GLN A 69 -3.91 -14.90 16.64
CA GLN A 69 -3.72 -16.26 16.13
C GLN A 69 -2.23 -16.60 16.07
N GLU A 70 -1.90 -17.89 16.05
CA GLU A 70 -0.51 -18.36 16.03
C GLU A 70 0.22 -17.94 14.76
N SER A 71 1.31 -17.18 14.91
CA SER A 71 2.23 -16.82 13.84
C SER A 71 3.57 -17.55 14.00
N HIS A 72 4.24 -17.85 12.90
CA HIS A 72 5.49 -18.62 12.92
C HIS A 72 6.72 -17.72 12.73
N PRO A 73 7.90 -18.05 13.30
CA PRO A 73 9.15 -17.38 12.95
C PRO A 73 9.55 -17.64 11.49
N ILE A 74 10.45 -16.84 10.94
CA ILE A 74 11.09 -17.12 9.64
C ILE A 74 11.63 -18.56 9.60
N PRO A 75 11.33 -19.36 8.55
CA PRO A 75 11.95 -20.67 8.36
C PRO A 75 13.48 -20.59 8.42
N LEU A 76 14.12 -21.53 9.11
CA LEU A 76 15.55 -21.44 9.43
C LEU A 76 16.43 -21.33 8.19
N HIS A 77 16.12 -22.08 7.12
CA HIS A 77 16.88 -22.06 5.87
C HIS A 77 16.73 -20.76 5.10
N ILE A 78 15.61 -20.05 5.24
CA ILE A 78 15.41 -18.71 4.68
C ILE A 78 16.19 -17.70 5.53
N ARG A 79 16.02 -17.76 6.86
CA ARG A 79 16.71 -16.86 7.80
C ARG A 79 18.23 -16.89 7.60
N SER A 80 18.83 -18.08 7.50
CA SER A 80 20.28 -18.21 7.31
C SER A 80 20.78 -17.60 6.00
N GLN A 81 19.94 -17.60 4.96
CA GLN A 81 20.30 -16.99 3.68
C GLN A 81 20.19 -15.46 3.71
N LEU A 82 19.30 -14.91 4.54
CA LEU A 82 19.03 -13.47 4.61
C LEU A 82 19.81 -12.75 5.73
N GLU A 83 20.44 -13.49 6.63
CA GLU A 83 21.31 -12.97 7.70
C GLU A 83 22.38 -11.96 7.22
N PRO A 84 23.01 -12.11 6.05
CA PRO A 84 24.00 -11.13 5.58
C PRO A 84 23.42 -9.77 5.14
N TYR A 85 22.11 -9.67 4.89
CA TYR A 85 21.49 -8.48 4.27
C TYR A 85 20.65 -7.66 5.25
N TYR A 86 20.30 -8.24 6.40
CA TYR A 86 19.38 -7.65 7.36
C TYR A 86 19.94 -7.72 8.77
N ASP A 87 19.72 -6.64 9.53
CA ASP A 87 20.04 -6.62 10.95
C ASP A 87 19.27 -7.69 11.71
N LEU A 88 19.89 -8.22 12.78
CA LEU A 88 19.30 -9.26 13.63
C LEU A 88 17.92 -8.84 14.17
N ALA A 89 17.74 -7.56 14.50
CA ALA A 89 16.47 -7.03 14.97
C ALA A 89 15.32 -7.22 13.97
N VAL A 90 15.59 -7.08 12.67
CA VAL A 90 14.60 -7.32 11.60
C VAL A 90 14.23 -8.80 11.55
N LEU A 91 15.24 -9.68 11.55
CA LEU A 91 15.08 -11.14 11.44
C LEU A 91 14.42 -11.79 12.66
N GLU A 92 14.60 -11.22 13.86
CA GLU A 92 13.99 -11.71 15.09
C GLU A 92 12.58 -11.18 15.33
N THR A 93 12.28 -9.99 14.81
CA THR A 93 10.96 -9.37 14.90
C THR A 93 9.97 -10.06 13.96
N ALA A 94 10.40 -10.36 12.74
CA ALA A 94 9.50 -10.85 11.71
C ALA A 94 8.86 -12.21 12.05
N ARG A 95 7.54 -12.26 11.85
CA ARG A 95 6.69 -13.45 11.91
C ARG A 95 5.96 -13.61 10.60
N TYR A 96 5.55 -14.82 10.27
CA TYR A 96 4.70 -15.07 9.12
C TYR A 96 3.42 -15.82 9.43
N ARG A 97 2.47 -15.66 8.52
CA ARG A 97 1.23 -16.42 8.41
C ARG A 97 0.95 -16.74 6.95
N VAL A 98 0.18 -17.81 6.72
CA VAL A 98 -0.32 -18.18 5.39
C VAL A 98 -1.84 -18.09 5.41
N GLY A 99 -2.42 -17.49 4.37
CA GLY A 99 -3.86 -17.59 4.12
C GLY A 99 -4.72 -16.72 5.05
N ASP A 100 -4.68 -15.40 4.85
CA ASP A 100 -5.72 -14.46 5.30
C ASP A 100 -6.24 -13.64 4.12
N THR A 101 -7.25 -14.17 3.44
CA THR A 101 -7.82 -13.56 2.24
C THR A 101 -8.45 -12.20 2.52
N SER A 102 -8.89 -11.95 3.75
CA SER A 102 -9.55 -10.69 4.13
C SER A 102 -8.53 -9.55 4.19
N VAL A 103 -7.40 -9.78 4.84
CA VAL A 103 -6.28 -8.84 4.91
C VAL A 103 -5.68 -8.62 3.53
N LEU A 104 -5.45 -9.69 2.76
CA LEU A 104 -4.89 -9.58 1.40
C LEU A 104 -5.82 -8.83 0.45
N THR A 105 -7.14 -9.02 0.57
CA THR A 105 -8.13 -8.29 -0.25
C THR A 105 -8.20 -6.81 0.14
N ALA A 106 -8.13 -6.51 1.44
CA ALA A 106 -8.07 -5.14 1.93
C ALA A 106 -6.76 -4.45 1.47
N ALA A 107 -5.64 -5.17 1.54
CA ALA A 107 -4.33 -4.70 1.05
C ALA A 107 -4.39 -4.38 -0.45
N ASN A 108 -4.98 -5.25 -1.28
CA ASN A 108 -5.15 -4.98 -2.72
C ASN A 108 -5.87 -3.65 -2.99
N THR A 109 -6.90 -3.36 -2.18
CA THR A 109 -7.71 -2.15 -2.33
C THR A 109 -6.97 -0.90 -1.83
N LEU A 110 -6.34 -0.99 -0.66
CA LEU A 110 -5.71 0.15 0.02
C LEU A 110 -4.33 0.50 -0.55
N LEU A 111 -3.55 -0.51 -0.94
CA LEU A 111 -2.21 -0.35 -1.50
C LEU A 111 -2.21 -0.24 -3.04
N ARG A 112 -3.39 -0.40 -3.68
CA ARG A 112 -3.57 -0.33 -5.14
C ARG A 112 -2.68 -1.31 -5.93
N ASN A 113 -2.40 -2.45 -5.34
CA ASN A 113 -1.62 -3.51 -5.96
C ASN A 113 -2.52 -4.74 -6.19
N PRO A 114 -2.87 -5.09 -7.44
CA PRO A 114 -3.76 -6.23 -7.70
C PRO A 114 -3.10 -7.60 -7.45
N ASP A 115 -1.76 -7.65 -7.46
CA ASP A 115 -0.98 -8.90 -7.50
C ASP A 115 -0.20 -9.14 -6.19
N ILE A 116 -0.72 -8.69 -5.05
CA ILE A 116 -0.08 -8.90 -3.73
C ILE A 116 0.05 -10.39 -3.45
N VAL A 117 1.27 -10.91 -3.48
CA VAL A 117 1.59 -12.29 -3.09
C VAL A 117 1.95 -12.42 -1.61
N ALA A 118 2.40 -11.33 -0.99
CA ALA A 118 2.55 -11.18 0.45
C ALA A 118 2.32 -9.72 0.87
N VAL A 119 1.98 -9.50 2.15
CA VAL A 119 1.88 -8.16 2.73
C VAL A 119 2.49 -8.13 4.12
N THR A 120 3.32 -7.13 4.38
CA THR A 120 3.90 -6.89 5.71
C THR A 120 3.07 -5.91 6.52
N LEU A 121 2.60 -6.37 7.68
CA LEU A 121 1.88 -5.57 8.67
C LEU A 121 2.71 -5.48 9.95
N ILE A 122 3.56 -4.45 10.01
CA ILE A 122 4.52 -4.18 11.09
C ILE A 122 5.56 -5.31 11.19
N ASP A 123 5.26 -6.35 11.96
CA ASP A 123 6.12 -7.50 12.23
C ASP A 123 5.52 -8.81 11.67
N ILE A 124 4.28 -8.80 11.18
CA ILE A 124 3.61 -9.99 10.64
C ILE A 124 3.53 -9.89 9.11
N ILE A 125 4.18 -10.84 8.44
CA ILE A 125 4.13 -11.02 6.99
C ILE A 125 3.06 -12.05 6.67
N VAL A 126 2.07 -11.66 5.87
CA VAL A 126 0.99 -12.55 5.44
C VAL A 126 1.25 -12.97 4.01
N PHE A 127 1.62 -14.24 3.82
CA PHE A 127 1.78 -14.83 2.50
C PHE A 127 0.45 -15.36 1.97
N ARG A 128 0.25 -15.23 0.66
CA ARG A 128 -0.94 -15.76 -0.03
C ARG A 128 -0.98 -17.28 -0.03
N ASN A 129 0.17 -17.93 -0.20
CA ASN A 129 0.29 -19.38 -0.25
C ASN A 129 1.50 -19.86 0.55
N GLU A 130 1.48 -21.15 0.90
CA GLU A 130 2.50 -21.76 1.75
C GLU A 130 3.85 -21.92 1.05
N ALA A 131 3.86 -22.19 -0.27
CA ALA A 131 5.11 -22.35 -1.03
C ALA A 131 5.95 -21.06 -1.00
N ASP A 132 5.31 -19.90 -1.16
CA ASP A 132 6.00 -18.61 -1.04
C ASP A 132 6.55 -18.39 0.37
N ALA A 133 5.79 -18.75 1.42
CA ALA A 133 6.24 -18.61 2.80
C ALA A 133 7.39 -19.56 3.17
N LEU A 134 7.46 -20.75 2.55
CA LEU A 134 8.44 -21.78 2.90
C LEU A 134 9.68 -21.77 2.02
N ASP A 135 9.60 -21.32 0.77
CA ASP A 135 10.69 -21.54 -0.20
C ASP A 135 11.12 -20.27 -0.95
N ASN A 136 10.31 -19.20 -0.96
CA ASN A 136 10.61 -18.00 -1.75
C ASN A 136 11.48 -16.99 -0.98
N VAL A 137 12.79 -17.22 -0.99
CA VAL A 137 13.79 -16.38 -0.30
C VAL A 137 13.78 -14.93 -0.82
N ALA A 138 13.56 -14.72 -2.12
CA ALA A 138 13.54 -13.38 -2.71
C ALA A 138 12.35 -12.57 -2.23
N LEU A 139 11.15 -13.16 -2.19
CA LEU A 139 9.96 -12.53 -1.65
C LEU A 139 10.10 -12.23 -0.15
N TRP A 140 10.68 -13.15 0.63
CA TRP A 140 11.02 -12.86 2.02
C TRP A 140 11.95 -11.66 2.16
N ALA A 141 12.95 -11.54 1.28
CA ALA A 141 13.85 -10.40 1.27
C ALA A 141 13.10 -9.10 0.97
N HIS A 142 12.10 -9.10 0.10
CA HIS A 142 11.21 -7.97 -0.11
C HIS A 142 10.47 -7.59 1.18
N GLU A 143 9.75 -8.55 1.77
CA GLU A 143 8.88 -8.29 2.93
C GLU A 143 9.67 -7.87 4.18
N LEU A 144 10.87 -8.42 4.39
CA LEU A 144 11.76 -7.97 5.48
C LEU A 144 12.21 -6.52 5.31
N LYS A 145 12.27 -5.98 4.08
CA LYS A 145 12.52 -4.56 3.86
C LYS A 145 11.40 -3.70 4.44
N HIS A 146 10.15 -4.15 4.35
CA HIS A 146 9.04 -3.45 5.00
C HIS A 146 9.10 -3.56 6.53
N VAL A 147 9.51 -4.71 7.09
CA VAL A 147 9.75 -4.84 8.54
C VAL A 147 10.82 -3.84 9.00
N GLU A 148 11.94 -3.74 8.28
CA GLU A 148 12.98 -2.75 8.54
C GLU A 148 12.44 -1.30 8.47
N GLN A 149 11.69 -0.96 7.43
CA GLN A 149 11.05 0.36 7.30
C GLN A 149 10.10 0.67 8.46
N TYR A 150 9.33 -0.30 8.94
CA TYR A 150 8.49 -0.12 10.13
C TYR A 150 9.32 0.10 11.41
N LEU A 151 10.43 -0.61 11.57
CA LEU A 151 11.33 -0.44 12.72
C LEU A 151 12.02 0.93 12.69
N GLU A 152 12.46 1.40 11.52
CA GLU A 152 13.15 2.68 11.37
C GLU A 152 12.21 3.88 11.47
N TRP A 153 11.06 3.82 10.81
CA TRP A 153 10.20 4.99 10.62
C TRP A 153 8.99 4.98 11.57
N GLY A 154 8.58 3.80 12.03
CA GLY A 154 7.29 3.60 12.67
C GLY A 154 6.12 3.63 11.68
N VAL A 155 4.97 3.14 12.12
CA VAL A 155 3.79 2.93 11.26
C VAL A 155 3.24 4.24 10.67
N GLY A 156 3.25 5.34 11.43
CA GLY A 156 2.70 6.62 10.96
C GLY A 156 3.52 7.25 9.84
N GLU A 157 4.85 7.24 9.95
CA GLU A 157 5.72 7.75 8.88
C GLU A 157 5.73 6.81 7.68
N PHE A 158 5.69 5.49 7.89
CA PHE A 158 5.47 4.52 6.81
C PHE A 158 4.20 4.85 6.03
N ALA A 159 3.06 4.99 6.72
CA ALA A 159 1.78 5.29 6.09
C ALA A 159 1.79 6.64 5.36
N ARG A 160 2.45 7.66 5.92
CA ARG A 160 2.62 8.97 5.28
C ARG A 160 3.44 8.87 3.99
N ARG A 161 4.53 8.10 3.98
CA ARG A 161 5.36 7.89 2.79
C ARG A 161 4.62 7.10 1.73
N TYR A 162 3.96 6.01 2.13
CA TYR A 162 3.22 5.13 1.23
C TYR A 162 2.08 5.86 0.50
N THR A 163 1.30 6.65 1.25
CA THR A 163 0.19 7.41 0.67
C THR A 163 0.62 8.56 -0.23
N ARG A 164 1.83 9.09 -0.03
CA ARG A 164 2.40 10.16 -0.85
C ARG A 164 3.10 9.63 -2.11
N ASP A 165 3.95 8.62 -1.95
CA ASP A 165 4.71 7.97 -3.02
C ASP A 165 5.03 6.53 -2.64
N PHE A 166 4.08 5.63 -2.91
CA PHE A 166 4.23 4.19 -2.66
C PHE A 166 5.46 3.61 -3.35
N ARG A 167 5.84 4.13 -4.54
CA ARG A 167 7.00 3.61 -5.29
C ARG A 167 8.28 3.79 -4.49
N SER A 168 8.44 4.92 -3.81
CA SER A 168 9.63 5.14 -2.97
C SER A 168 9.74 4.15 -1.79
N VAL A 169 8.62 3.58 -1.35
CA VAL A 169 8.56 2.58 -0.26
C VAL A 169 8.79 1.16 -0.79
N GLU A 170 8.23 0.83 -1.96
CA GLU A 170 8.31 -0.49 -2.60
C GLU A 170 9.64 -0.75 -3.31
N GLN A 171 10.26 0.27 -3.90
CA GLN A 171 11.49 0.13 -4.69
C GLN A 171 12.65 -0.54 -3.94
N PRO A 172 12.93 -0.20 -2.66
CA PRO A 172 13.92 -0.93 -1.88
C PRO A 172 13.63 -2.43 -1.71
N GLY A 173 12.35 -2.83 -1.59
CA GLY A 173 11.94 -4.23 -1.50
C GLY A 173 12.23 -4.97 -2.80
N TYR A 174 11.77 -4.42 -3.93
CA TYR A 174 12.05 -4.99 -5.26
C TYR A 174 13.55 -5.03 -5.61
N ALA A 175 14.32 -4.05 -5.16
CA ALA A 175 15.77 -4.04 -5.36
C ALA A 175 16.44 -5.21 -4.61
N MET A 176 15.99 -5.51 -3.40
CA MET A 176 16.48 -6.65 -2.62
C MET A 176 16.08 -7.98 -3.25
N GLU A 177 14.81 -8.13 -3.63
CA GLU A 177 14.30 -9.31 -4.34
C GLU A 177 15.17 -9.65 -5.55
N LEU A 178 15.40 -8.66 -6.42
CA LEU A 178 16.24 -8.80 -7.61
C LEU A 178 17.71 -9.11 -7.28
N GLN A 179 18.25 -8.56 -6.19
CA GLN A 179 19.60 -8.87 -5.74
C GLN A 179 19.70 -10.36 -5.35
N ILE A 180 18.77 -10.85 -4.53
CA ILE A 180 18.76 -12.24 -4.06
C ILE A 180 18.59 -13.23 -5.21
N GLU A 181 17.70 -12.94 -6.16
CA GLU A 181 17.51 -13.78 -7.36
C GLU A 181 18.79 -13.88 -8.20
N ARG A 182 19.48 -12.75 -8.42
CA ARG A 182 20.74 -12.73 -9.16
C ARG A 182 21.82 -13.56 -8.47
N GLU A 183 21.94 -13.41 -7.16
CA GLU A 183 22.92 -14.15 -6.38
C GLU A 183 22.62 -15.66 -6.33
N ALA A 184 21.34 -16.04 -6.25
CA ALA A 184 20.92 -17.43 -6.40
C ALA A 184 21.31 -18.00 -7.77
N ALA A 185 20.99 -17.30 -8.86
CA ALA A 185 21.34 -17.74 -10.21
C ALA A 185 22.86 -17.89 -10.41
N MET A 186 23.68 -17.01 -9.81
CA MET A 186 25.13 -17.13 -9.84
C MET A 186 25.64 -18.37 -9.09
N ARG A 187 25.07 -18.68 -7.92
CA ARG A 187 25.44 -19.88 -7.14
C ARG A 187 25.09 -21.16 -7.89
N ASP A 188 23.95 -21.20 -8.57
CA ASP A 188 23.53 -22.37 -9.35
C ASP A 188 24.42 -22.59 -10.57
N ALA A 189 24.85 -21.50 -11.23
CA ALA A 189 25.78 -21.56 -12.34
C ALA A 189 27.18 -22.08 -11.92
N ASP A 190 27.66 -21.68 -10.74
CA ASP A 190 28.96 -22.14 -10.22
C ASP A 190 28.93 -23.62 -9.83
N GLN A 191 27.84 -24.08 -9.19
CA GLN A 191 27.62 -25.50 -8.85
C GLN A 191 27.45 -26.40 -10.07
N SER A 192 27.04 -25.84 -11.21
CA SER A 192 26.87 -26.57 -12.48
C SER A 192 28.15 -26.64 -13.32
N ARG A 193 29.27 -26.08 -12.83
CA ARG A 193 30.55 -26.09 -13.54
C ARG A 193 31.30 -27.42 -13.30
N PRO A 194 31.71 -28.14 -14.35
CA PRO A 194 32.37 -29.45 -14.25
C PRO A 194 33.79 -29.39 -13.69
#